data_AF-K1UCI0-F1
#
_entry.id   AF-K1UCI0-F1
#
_cell.length_a   1.000
_cell.length_b   1.000
_cell.length_c   1.000
_cell.angle_alpha   90.00
_cell.angle_beta   90.00
_cell.angle_gamma   90.00
#
_symmetry.space_group_name_H-M   'P 1'
#
loop_
_entity.id
_entity.type
_entity.pdbx_description
1 polymer ?
#
loop_
_entity_poly.entity_id
_entity_poly.type
_entity_poly.pdbx_seq_one_letter_code
_entity_poly.pdbx_strand_id
1 'polypeptide(L)'
;AAKKLEASRRSVRSDVDFVLTFEETMGLFDAKAVDFKSLEVEEPLQTSSALGKGFASSGGVAQAVVKVINEMRPDMEVKTVKAEGLAECKKMLMMAKAGKYDGYLLEGMACPGGCVGGAGVLSDARKTAMDLQKDMARSELKDPTETQYKDFLELITSED
;
A
#
# COMPACT_ATOMS: atom_id res chain seq x y z
N ALA A 1 13.97 5.84 0.18
CA ALA A 1 14.51 6.42 -1.08
C ALA A 1 13.41 6.87 -2.06
N ALA A 2 12.60 5.96 -2.64
CA ALA A 2 11.58 6.34 -3.65
C ALA A 2 10.50 7.31 -3.15
N LYS A 3 9.94 7.07 -1.95
CA LYS A 3 8.95 7.98 -1.34
C LYS A 3 9.51 9.38 -1.03
N LYS A 4 10.80 9.49 -0.72
CA LYS A 4 11.46 10.81 -0.55
C LYS A 4 11.51 11.57 -1.87
N LEU A 5 11.84 10.88 -2.96
CA LEU A 5 11.81 11.46 -4.31
C LEU A 5 10.40 11.85 -4.73
N GLU A 6 9.39 11.04 -4.40
CA GLU A 6 7.99 11.36 -4.66
C GLU A 6 7.55 12.63 -3.92
N ALA A 7 7.84 12.73 -2.62
CA ALA A 7 7.55 13.93 -1.83
C ALA A 7 8.28 15.18 -2.34
N SER A 8 9.48 15.04 -2.92
CA SER A 8 10.22 16.17 -3.48
C SER A 8 9.65 16.72 -4.81
N ARG A 9 8.67 16.05 -5.41
CA ARG A 9 8.04 16.50 -6.67
C ARG A 9 7.34 17.83 -6.45
N ARG A 10 7.42 18.73 -7.43
CA ARG A 10 6.80 20.07 -7.36
C ARG A 10 5.30 20.02 -7.04
N SER A 11 4.61 18.99 -7.51
CA SER A 11 3.18 18.76 -7.32
C SER A 11 2.80 18.11 -5.99
N VAL A 12 3.77 17.78 -5.13
CA VAL A 12 3.54 17.04 -3.86
C VAL A 12 4.25 17.71 -2.68
N ARG A 13 5.34 18.45 -2.93
CA ARG A 13 6.21 19.03 -1.90
C ARG A 13 5.51 20.01 -0.95
N SER A 14 4.33 20.51 -1.30
CA SER A 14 3.51 21.36 -0.42
C SER A 14 2.72 20.54 0.60
N ASP A 15 2.50 19.26 0.34
CA ASP A 15 1.55 18.42 1.07
C ASP A 15 2.27 17.41 1.98
N VAL A 16 3.58 17.23 1.80
CA VAL A 16 4.40 16.29 2.57
C VAL A 16 5.66 16.97 3.06
N ASP A 17 5.72 17.28 4.35
CA ASP A 17 6.89 17.92 4.99
C ASP A 17 8.09 16.98 5.08
N PHE A 18 7.86 15.74 5.54
CA PHE A 18 8.93 14.79 5.83
C PHE A 18 8.57 13.36 5.43
N VAL A 19 9.59 12.61 5.01
CA VAL A 19 9.49 11.17 4.75
C VAL A 19 10.63 10.48 5.48
N LEU A 20 10.28 9.55 6.35
CA LEU A 20 11.23 8.72 7.11
C LEU A 20 11.19 7.27 6.60
N THR A 21 12.35 6.63 6.51
CA THR A 21 12.44 5.18 6.33
C THR A 21 12.31 4.46 7.67
N PHE A 22 12.05 3.14 7.66
CA PHE A 22 12.03 2.37 8.91
C PHE A 22 13.36 2.44 9.67
N GLU A 23 14.50 2.46 8.96
CA GLU A 23 15.82 2.62 9.56
C GLU A 23 16.00 3.97 10.25
N GLU A 24 15.59 5.07 9.60
CA GLU A 24 15.68 6.41 10.18
C GLU A 24 14.77 6.54 11.40
N THR A 25 13.55 6.00 11.32
CA THR A 25 12.62 5.96 12.44
C THR A 25 13.17 5.13 13.61
N MET A 26 13.78 3.96 13.34
CA MET A 26 14.45 3.18 14.38
C MET A 26 15.62 3.93 15.01
N GLY A 27 16.43 4.63 14.21
CA GLY A 27 17.50 5.49 14.74
C GLY A 27 17.00 6.58 15.68
N LEU A 28 15.81 7.14 15.44
CA LEU A 28 15.19 8.10 16.36
C LEU A 28 14.78 7.44 17.69
N PHE A 29 14.21 6.23 17.64
CA PHE A 29 13.84 5.49 18.85
C PHE A 29 15.07 5.09 19.67
N ASP A 30 16.12 4.61 19.01
CA ASP A 30 17.40 4.28 19.65
C ASP A 30 18.03 5.52 20.30
N ALA A 31 18.06 6.65 19.59
CA ALA A 31 18.60 7.91 20.13
C ALA A 31 17.81 8.44 21.35
N LYS A 32 16.53 8.08 21.45
CA LYS A 32 15.67 8.38 22.60
C LYS A 32 15.63 7.28 23.65
N ALA A 33 16.41 6.21 23.48
CA ALA A 33 16.44 5.04 24.35
C ALA A 33 15.04 4.46 24.62
N VAL A 34 14.19 4.42 23.58
CA VAL A 34 12.84 3.85 23.67
C VAL A 34 12.93 2.32 23.63
N ASP A 35 12.53 1.66 24.71
CA ASP A 35 12.42 0.20 24.77
C ASP A 35 11.00 -0.27 24.45
N PHE A 36 10.80 -0.77 23.23
CA PHE A 36 9.52 -1.32 22.78
C PHE A 36 8.99 -2.46 23.63
N LYS A 37 9.86 -3.21 24.33
CA LYS A 37 9.43 -4.34 25.17
C LYS A 37 8.74 -3.88 26.46
N SER A 38 9.06 -2.68 26.91
CA SER A 38 8.45 -2.07 28.10
C SER A 38 7.18 -1.27 27.80
N LEU A 39 6.81 -1.12 26.53
CA LEU A 39 5.62 -0.36 26.16
C LEU A 39 4.37 -1.20 26.42
N GLU A 40 3.42 -0.60 27.12
CA GLU A 40 2.05 -1.10 27.21
C GLU A 40 1.28 -0.63 25.97
N VAL A 41 0.61 -1.57 25.30
CA VAL A 41 -0.24 -1.28 24.15
C VAL A 41 -1.67 -1.21 24.66
N GLU A 42 -2.23 0.00 24.76
CA GLU A 42 -3.57 0.22 25.29
C GLU A 42 -4.65 -0.38 24.38
N GLU A 43 -4.60 -0.11 23.08
CA GLU A 43 -5.54 -0.66 22.10
C GLU A 43 -4.83 -1.10 20.81
N PRO A 44 -5.19 -2.27 20.23
CA PRO A 44 -4.69 -2.66 18.93
C PRO A 44 -5.12 -1.66 17.86
N LEU A 45 -4.18 -1.21 17.03
CA LEU A 45 -4.49 -0.32 15.91
C LEU A 45 -5.29 -1.08 14.82
N GLN A 46 -6.63 -0.97 14.84
CA GLN A 46 -7.56 -1.62 13.89
C GLN A 46 -8.29 -0.62 12.99
N THR A 47 -7.61 0.43 12.54
CA THR A 47 -8.24 1.52 11.78
C THR A 47 -8.34 1.27 10.27
N SER A 48 -7.71 0.21 9.75
CA SER A 48 -7.67 -0.13 8.33
C SER A 48 -8.31 -1.48 8.06
N SER A 49 -8.97 -1.62 6.91
CA SER A 49 -9.58 -2.88 6.50
C SER A 49 -8.56 -3.91 6.04
N ALA A 50 -8.99 -5.18 5.96
CA ALA A 50 -8.14 -6.26 5.48
C ALA A 50 -7.54 -5.94 4.11
N LEU A 51 -8.35 -5.44 3.18
CA LEU A 51 -7.88 -5.03 1.85
C LEU A 51 -7.07 -3.73 1.87
N GLY A 52 -7.35 -2.80 2.79
CA GLY A 52 -6.52 -1.62 3.02
C GLY A 52 -5.10 -1.97 3.47
N LYS A 53 -4.97 -2.92 4.41
CA LYS A 53 -3.66 -3.48 4.84
C LYS A 53 -2.96 -4.19 3.68
N GLY A 54 -3.73 -4.91 2.86
CA GLY A 54 -3.27 -5.63 1.68
C GLY A 54 -2.51 -4.77 0.66
N PHE A 55 -2.70 -3.45 0.65
CA PHE A 55 -1.98 -2.48 -0.19
C PHE A 55 -0.46 -2.68 -0.19
N ALA A 56 0.12 -3.08 0.94
CA ALA A 56 1.56 -3.27 1.07
C ALA A 56 2.11 -4.46 0.26
N SER A 57 1.24 -5.37 -0.19
CA SER A 57 1.58 -6.52 -1.01
C SER A 57 1.26 -6.29 -2.48
N SER A 58 1.99 -6.97 -3.36
CA SER A 58 1.73 -6.92 -4.80
C SER A 58 0.39 -7.57 -5.18
N GLY A 59 -0.45 -6.79 -5.84
CA GLY A 59 -1.84 -7.07 -6.21
C GLY A 59 -2.86 -6.49 -5.23
N GLY A 60 -2.42 -5.96 -4.08
CA GLY A 60 -3.32 -5.53 -3.01
C GLY A 60 -4.19 -4.33 -3.38
N VAL A 61 -3.65 -3.38 -4.16
CA VAL A 61 -4.38 -2.18 -4.59
C VAL A 61 -5.46 -2.57 -5.59
N ALA A 62 -5.09 -3.34 -6.61
CA ALA A 62 -6.01 -3.83 -7.62
C ALA A 62 -7.12 -4.68 -7.00
N GLN A 63 -6.82 -5.54 -6.02
CA GLN A 63 -7.83 -6.31 -5.31
C GLN A 63 -8.82 -5.42 -4.56
N ALA A 64 -8.35 -4.37 -3.86
CA ALA A 64 -9.23 -3.42 -3.19
C ALA A 64 -10.14 -2.69 -4.19
N VAL A 65 -9.60 -2.24 -5.33
CA VAL A 65 -10.36 -1.57 -6.39
C VAL A 65 -11.40 -2.51 -7.02
N VAL A 66 -11.00 -3.74 -7.38
CA VAL A 66 -11.90 -4.76 -7.94
C VAL A 66 -13.04 -5.08 -6.99
N LYS A 67 -12.75 -5.22 -5.69
CA LYS A 67 -13.76 -5.48 -4.67
C LYS A 67 -14.82 -4.39 -4.65
N VAL A 68 -14.41 -3.12 -4.55
CA VAL A 68 -15.35 -1.98 -4.51
C VAL A 68 -16.14 -1.85 -5.82
N ILE A 69 -15.50 -2.05 -6.98
CA ILE A 69 -16.21 -2.03 -8.26
C ILE A 69 -17.28 -3.13 -8.31
N ASN A 70 -16.96 -4.36 -7.90
CA ASN A 70 -17.92 -5.46 -7.91
C ASN A 70 -19.09 -5.23 -6.94
N GLU A 71 -18.88 -4.51 -5.84
CA GLU A 71 -19.98 -4.13 -4.94
C GLU A 71 -20.88 -3.06 -5.57
N MET A 72 -20.29 -2.05 -6.20
CA MET A 72 -21.03 -0.97 -6.86
C MET A 72 -21.71 -1.44 -8.15
N ARG A 73 -21.08 -2.37 -8.87
CA ARG A 73 -21.44 -2.85 -10.21
C ARG A 73 -21.16 -4.36 -10.31
N PRO A 74 -22.04 -5.21 -9.74
CA PRO A 74 -21.82 -6.67 -9.71
C PRO A 74 -21.63 -7.34 -11.06
N ASP A 75 -22.20 -6.76 -12.12
CA ASP A 75 -22.12 -7.29 -13.49
C ASP A 75 -20.84 -6.87 -14.24
N MET A 76 -19.99 -6.04 -13.63
CA MET A 76 -18.78 -5.53 -14.26
C MET A 76 -17.59 -6.46 -14.03
N GLU A 77 -17.11 -7.12 -15.08
CA GLU A 77 -15.86 -7.88 -15.01
C GLU A 77 -14.66 -6.92 -15.01
N VAL A 78 -13.85 -6.94 -13.95
CA VAL A 78 -12.59 -6.18 -13.87
C VAL A 78 -11.40 -7.12 -14.04
N LYS A 79 -10.79 -7.08 -15.22
CA LYS A 79 -9.59 -7.87 -15.53
C LYS A 79 -8.36 -7.18 -14.94
N THR A 80 -7.48 -7.94 -14.31
CA THR A 80 -6.26 -7.39 -13.70
C THR A 80 -5.03 -8.12 -14.20
N VAL A 81 -3.90 -7.40 -14.26
CA VAL A 81 -2.56 -7.99 -14.38
C VAL A 81 -1.62 -7.26 -13.45
N LYS A 82 -0.74 -8.01 -12.82
CA LYS A 82 0.28 -7.46 -11.93
C LYS A 82 1.69 -7.75 -12.41
N ALA A 83 2.61 -6.86 -12.08
CA ALA A 83 4.03 -7.02 -12.34
C ALA A 83 4.86 -6.58 -11.13
N GLU A 84 5.93 -7.32 -10.86
CA GLU A 84 6.80 -7.11 -9.71
C GLU A 84 8.25 -6.98 -10.16
N GLY A 85 8.92 -5.92 -9.70
CA GLY A 85 10.22 -5.54 -10.23
C GLY A 85 10.11 -4.70 -11.50
N LEU A 86 11.04 -3.76 -11.66
CA LEU A 86 11.05 -2.84 -12.80
C LEU A 86 11.14 -3.54 -14.16
N ALA A 87 11.82 -4.69 -14.23
CA ALA A 87 11.93 -5.47 -15.46
C ALA A 87 10.57 -6.03 -15.90
N GLU A 88 9.81 -6.62 -14.99
CA GLU A 88 8.47 -7.14 -15.30
C GLU A 88 7.48 -6.01 -15.52
N CYS A 89 7.58 -4.89 -14.79
CA CYS A 89 6.77 -3.71 -15.05
C CYS A 89 7.00 -3.18 -16.47
N LYS A 90 8.25 -3.11 -16.92
CA LYS A 90 8.58 -2.71 -18.29
C LYS A 90 7.99 -3.67 -19.32
N LYS A 91 8.08 -4.98 -19.10
CA LYS A 91 7.47 -5.99 -19.98
C LYS A 91 5.95 -5.82 -20.03
N MET A 92 5.28 -5.69 -18.88
CA MET A 92 3.84 -5.48 -18.81
C MET A 92 3.41 -4.24 -19.60
N LEU A 93 4.12 -3.11 -19.45
CA LEU A 93 3.86 -1.89 -20.20
C LEU A 93 4.11 -2.06 -21.71
N MET A 94 5.13 -2.81 -22.12
CA MET A 94 5.36 -3.13 -23.54
C MET A 94 4.23 -3.97 -24.13
N MET A 95 3.73 -4.96 -23.40
CA MET A 95 2.59 -5.77 -23.83
C MET A 95 1.29 -4.95 -23.87
N ALA A 96 1.09 -4.03 -22.93
CA ALA A 96 -0.03 -3.09 -22.93
C ALA A 96 0.03 -2.18 -24.17
N LYS A 97 1.20 -1.61 -24.49
CA LYS A 97 1.42 -0.82 -25.70
C LYS A 97 1.14 -1.61 -26.99
N ALA A 98 1.36 -2.92 -26.98
CA ALA A 98 1.04 -3.83 -28.09
C ALA A 98 -0.44 -4.26 -28.14
N GLY A 99 -1.30 -3.75 -27.25
CA GLY A 99 -2.74 -4.02 -27.23
C GLY A 99 -3.15 -5.28 -26.47
N LYS A 100 -2.24 -5.98 -25.77
CA LYS A 100 -2.56 -7.25 -25.08
C LYS A 100 -3.43 -7.09 -23.83
N TYR A 101 -3.46 -5.90 -23.25
CA TYR A 101 -4.12 -5.62 -21.97
C TYR A 101 -5.19 -4.52 -22.09
N ASP A 102 -5.86 -4.47 -23.24
CA ASP A 102 -6.96 -3.52 -23.43
C ASP A 102 -8.11 -3.78 -22.44
N GLY A 103 -8.52 -2.74 -21.72
CA GLY A 103 -9.51 -2.84 -20.64
C GLY A 103 -9.04 -3.52 -19.34
N TYR A 104 -7.74 -3.83 -19.17
CA TYR A 104 -7.22 -4.38 -17.92
C TYR A 104 -6.76 -3.27 -16.95
N LEU A 105 -7.01 -3.48 -15.67
CA LEU A 105 -6.34 -2.76 -14.58
C LEU A 105 -4.93 -3.33 -14.37
N LEU A 106 -3.91 -2.51 -14.59
CA LEU A 106 -2.51 -2.92 -14.48
C LEU A 106 -1.91 -2.43 -13.16
N GLU A 107 -1.37 -3.33 -12.34
CA GLU A 107 -0.66 -2.97 -11.11
C GLU A 107 0.83 -3.29 -11.24
N GLY A 108 1.69 -2.27 -11.08
CA GLY A 108 3.14 -2.42 -11.14
C GLY A 108 3.80 -2.05 -9.82
N MET A 109 4.54 -2.99 -9.22
CA MET A 109 5.34 -2.76 -8.02
C MET A 109 6.82 -2.81 -8.35
N ALA A 110 7.57 -1.76 -8.00
CA ALA A 110 8.99 -1.69 -8.30
C ALA A 110 9.84 -2.74 -7.54
N CYS A 111 9.37 -3.19 -6.38
CA CYS A 111 10.04 -4.20 -5.55
C CYS A 111 9.33 -5.55 -5.67
N PRO A 112 10.08 -6.67 -5.71
CA PRO A 112 9.49 -8.01 -5.60
C PRO A 112 8.68 -8.17 -4.31
N GLY A 113 7.48 -8.75 -4.40
CA GLY A 113 6.57 -8.93 -3.26
C GLY A 113 5.79 -7.66 -2.84
N GLY A 114 6.04 -6.51 -3.47
CA GLY A 114 5.43 -5.23 -3.10
C GLY A 114 6.23 -4.47 -2.04
N CYS A 115 5.57 -3.57 -1.32
CA CYS A 115 6.21 -2.72 -0.31
C CYS A 115 6.77 -3.52 0.86
N VAL A 116 6.17 -4.66 1.22
CA VAL A 116 6.67 -5.56 2.29
C VAL A 116 8.04 -6.17 1.99
N GLY A 117 8.46 -6.18 0.72
CA GLY A 117 9.79 -6.59 0.27
C GLY A 117 10.65 -5.41 -0.20
N GLY A 118 10.27 -4.18 0.15
CA GLY A 118 10.94 -2.97 -0.30
C GLY A 118 12.33 -2.76 0.30
N ALA A 119 13.15 -1.94 -0.37
CA ALA A 119 14.51 -1.64 0.08
C ALA A 119 14.61 -0.89 1.42
N GLY A 120 13.49 -0.37 1.94
CA GLY A 120 13.46 0.33 3.23
C GLY A 120 13.01 -0.53 4.40
N VAL A 121 12.75 -1.83 4.19
CA VAL A 121 12.20 -2.74 5.20
C VAL A 121 13.34 -3.35 6.03
N LEU A 122 13.12 -3.55 7.33
CA LEU A 122 14.14 -4.04 8.28
C LEU A 122 14.05 -5.54 8.57
N SER A 123 13.14 -6.26 7.93
CA SER A 123 12.83 -7.66 8.21
C SER A 123 12.81 -8.49 6.94
N ASP A 124 12.99 -9.81 7.09
CA ASP A 124 12.92 -10.76 5.97
C ASP A 124 11.55 -10.68 5.27
N ALA A 125 11.58 -10.60 3.94
CA ALA A 125 10.39 -10.41 3.11
C ALA A 125 9.34 -11.53 3.26
N ARG A 126 9.77 -12.77 3.55
CA ARG A 126 8.83 -13.87 3.78
C ARG A 126 8.13 -13.70 5.12
N LYS A 127 8.88 -13.31 6.15
CA LYS A 127 8.32 -13.05 7.47
C LYS A 127 7.31 -11.89 7.43
N THR A 128 7.67 -10.77 6.81
CA THR A 128 6.77 -9.61 6.69
C THR A 128 5.51 -9.94 5.89
N ALA A 129 5.63 -10.73 4.81
CA ALA A 129 4.46 -11.20 4.07
C ALA A 129 3.54 -12.10 4.92
N MET A 130 4.10 -13.01 5.71
CA MET A 130 3.30 -13.86 6.62
C MET A 130 2.63 -13.04 7.72
N ASP A 131 3.34 -12.06 8.29
CA ASP A 131 2.80 -11.21 9.35
C ASP A 131 1.70 -10.28 8.80
N LEU A 132 1.85 -9.77 7.57
CA LEU A 132 0.79 -9.04 6.89
C LEU A 132 -0.46 -9.91 6.69
N GLN A 133 -0.31 -11.15 6.24
CA GLN A 133 -1.44 -12.08 6.06
C GLN A 133 -2.20 -12.31 7.38
N LYS A 134 -1.47 -12.53 8.48
CA LYS A 134 -2.08 -12.64 9.81
C LYS A 134 -2.80 -11.36 10.21
N ASP A 135 -2.21 -10.21 9.91
CA ASP A 135 -2.81 -8.92 10.28
C ASP A 135 -4.07 -8.58 9.47
N MET A 136 -4.09 -8.93 8.19
CA MET A 136 -5.28 -8.88 7.34
C MET A 136 -6.39 -9.80 7.87
N ALA A 137 -6.04 -11.03 8.30
CA ALA A 137 -7.00 -11.97 8.85
C ALA A 137 -7.64 -11.47 10.16
N ARG A 138 -6.85 -10.82 11.02
CA ARG A 138 -7.29 -10.22 12.29
C ARG A 138 -8.06 -8.90 12.13
N SER A 139 -8.00 -8.27 10.96
CA SER A 139 -8.67 -7.00 10.70
C SER A 139 -10.17 -7.08 10.99
N GLU A 140 -10.70 -6.16 11.78
CA GLU A 140 -12.14 -6.08 12.08
C GLU A 140 -12.93 -5.60 10.88
N LEU A 141 -12.43 -4.57 10.20
CA LEU A 141 -12.95 -4.09 8.93
C LEU A 141 -12.47 -5.00 7.80
N LYS A 142 -13.35 -5.43 6.90
CA LYS A 142 -13.01 -6.31 5.78
C LYS A 142 -12.99 -5.55 4.46
N ASP A 143 -13.94 -4.65 4.27
CA ASP A 143 -14.10 -3.86 3.06
C ASP A 143 -13.35 -2.51 3.14
N PRO A 144 -12.68 -2.04 2.07
CA PRO A 144 -12.06 -0.72 2.03
C PRO A 144 -13.01 0.43 2.37
N THR A 145 -14.32 0.28 2.13
CA THR A 145 -15.31 1.33 2.33
C THR A 145 -15.88 1.42 3.74
N GLU A 146 -15.57 0.46 4.62
CA GLU A 146 -16.03 0.44 6.02
C GLU A 146 -15.23 1.37 6.94
N THR A 147 -14.14 1.97 6.45
CA THR A 147 -13.32 2.87 7.27
C THR A 147 -14.05 4.18 7.58
N GLN A 148 -14.00 4.62 8.84
CA GLN A 148 -14.51 5.92 9.28
C GLN A 148 -13.87 7.09 8.52
N TYR A 149 -12.70 6.89 7.91
CA TYR A 149 -12.03 7.95 7.18
C TYR A 149 -12.70 8.31 5.85
N LYS A 150 -13.66 7.50 5.38
CA LYS A 150 -14.46 7.78 4.19
C LYS A 150 -15.22 9.10 4.31
N ASP A 151 -15.65 9.46 5.51
CA ASP A 151 -16.39 10.71 5.76
C ASP A 151 -15.53 11.96 5.55
N PHE A 152 -14.20 11.81 5.57
CA PHE A 152 -13.25 12.88 5.29
C PHE A 152 -12.81 12.95 3.83
N LEU A 153 -13.36 12.10 2.95
CA LEU A 153 -12.97 12.06 1.53
C LEU A 153 -13.15 13.43 0.86
N GLU A 154 -14.22 14.16 1.22
CA GLU A 154 -14.50 15.49 0.68
C GLU A 154 -13.39 16.50 0.98
N LEU A 155 -12.68 16.36 2.11
CA LEU A 155 -11.56 17.24 2.47
C LEU A 155 -10.34 17.08 1.56
N ILE A 156 -10.23 15.95 0.85
CA ILE A 156 -9.10 15.64 -0.03
C ILE A 156 -9.49 15.59 -1.52
N THR A 157 -10.78 15.63 -1.83
CA THR A 157 -11.29 15.67 -3.22
C THR A 157 -11.94 17.00 -3.59
N SER A 158 -12.15 17.92 -2.65
CA SER A 158 -12.53 19.28 -2.98
C SER A 158 -11.34 19.99 -3.60
N GLU A 159 -11.46 20.33 -4.87
CA GLU A 159 -10.56 21.29 -5.52
C GLU A 159 -11.01 22.69 -5.06
N ASP A 160 -10.11 23.44 -4.41
CA ASP A 160 -10.26 24.90 -4.24
C ASP A 160 -10.26 25.62 -5.60
#